data_AF-T2MK12-F1
#
_entry.id   AF-T2MK12-F1
#
_cell.length_a   1.000
_cell.length_b   1.000
_cell.length_c   1.000
_cell.angle_alpha   90.00
_cell.angle_beta   90.00
_cell.angle_gamma   90.00
#
_symmetry.space_group_name_H-M   'P 1'
#
loop_
_entity.id
_entity.type
_entity.pdbx_description
1 polymer ?
#
loop_
_entity_poly.entity_id
_entity_poly.type
_entity_poly.pdbx_seq_one_letter_code
_entity_poly.pdbx_strand_id
1 'polypeptide(L)'
;MIVGLKKSIPYVIKAIPEISVAGDFIKDKIEESLNTLRSASFNIRALIADNHPTNVSAYSKLLSVYGSDKPEGNFCITFNGHIIYLMYDSNEKDETLSANLRKVSKLGEKTIQTQTSKALIVTLQSTSSLIEDFLFEGYNYVLTSHFQSDQLERHFSKYRQMSGGRFLVGLREECDLDDNSQEVAIFIAGYICRKLLKNVKCELCSLLLKSDLIDLNTEYIELLSKGLITPSKLLASYVIICFAILDAAIDIQANMSTSIMFLATSFTFFSYINKYIAGRQAVKNRIKDDKDLKRKLWLWRNTFCSLLHSAISSLWVLLCYWDEPKLLSDMVLTSSKFSVLLVMFSTGYFFYDLFDLIGHEKMREWELLIHHISVITAFMISVITSRYQGFAVCSLIMEVNSIFLHIRRLMRLEDQNKSFLYSLNGVFLLITLIFCRICMSGWMIRWLLVNYRSLPFLHYVVGLFGMVVITVNNIGLMYRLWVSELKNKKAHSDGKM
;
A
#
# COMPACT_ATOMS: atom_id res chain seq x y z
N MET A 1 -3.57 26.75 -5.86
CA MET A 1 -4.41 26.11 -6.90
C MET A 1 -5.47 27.12 -7.32
N ILE A 2 -5.90 27.15 -8.59
CA ILE A 2 -7.09 27.91 -9.02
C ILE A 2 -8.27 26.99 -9.24
N VAL A 3 -9.47 27.49 -8.95
CA VAL A 3 -10.74 26.84 -9.21
C VAL A 3 -11.57 27.77 -10.07
N GLY A 4 -11.98 27.30 -11.26
CA GLY A 4 -12.89 28.07 -12.09
C GLY A 4 -14.29 28.16 -11.46
N LEU A 5 -14.84 29.37 -11.38
CA LEU A 5 -16.16 29.64 -10.79
C LEU A 5 -17.32 29.32 -11.76
N LYS A 6 -17.10 29.45 -13.07
CA LYS A 6 -18.10 29.12 -14.12
C LYS A 6 -17.90 27.71 -14.70
N LYS A 7 -16.66 27.24 -14.77
CA LYS A 7 -16.29 25.89 -15.22
C LYS A 7 -15.45 25.26 -14.12
N SER A 8 -15.90 24.13 -13.58
CA SER A 8 -15.25 23.44 -12.45
C SER A 8 -13.96 22.72 -12.88
N ILE A 9 -12.96 23.48 -13.30
CA ILE A 9 -11.66 22.96 -13.71
C ILE A 9 -10.59 23.47 -12.72
N PRO A 10 -10.13 22.62 -11.78
CA PRO A 10 -9.05 22.98 -10.88
C PRO A 10 -7.68 22.85 -11.57
N TYR A 11 -6.82 23.85 -11.41
CA TYR A 11 -5.44 23.81 -11.88
C TYR A 11 -4.44 24.15 -10.77
N VAL A 12 -3.43 23.30 -10.60
CA VAL A 12 -2.31 23.59 -9.70
C VAL A 12 -1.31 24.46 -10.46
N ILE A 13 -1.14 25.71 -10.00
CA ILE A 13 -0.24 26.69 -10.64
C ILE A 13 1.13 26.71 -9.97
N LYS A 14 1.16 26.43 -8.66
CA LYS A 14 2.37 26.55 -7.85
C LYS A 14 2.34 25.50 -6.75
N ALA A 15 3.43 24.75 -6.65
CA ALA A 15 3.72 23.81 -5.57
C ALA A 15 5.14 24.14 -5.08
N ILE A 16 5.29 24.27 -3.77
CA ILE A 16 6.56 24.67 -3.14
C ILE A 16 6.95 23.54 -2.18
N PRO A 17 8.17 22.98 -2.27
CA PRO A 17 8.64 21.94 -1.36
C PRO A 17 8.79 22.47 0.07
N GLU A 18 8.86 21.56 1.04
CA GLU A 18 8.83 21.85 2.47
C GLU A 18 9.96 22.81 2.89
N ILE A 19 9.59 24.06 3.19
CA ILE A 19 10.43 25.12 3.74
C ILE A 19 9.74 25.70 4.96
N SER A 20 10.49 26.27 5.91
CA SER A 20 9.91 27.05 6.99
C SER A 20 9.23 28.29 6.40
N VAL A 21 7.89 28.35 6.48
CA VAL A 21 7.10 29.37 5.79
C VAL A 21 6.75 30.50 6.77
N ALA A 22 7.28 31.71 6.51
CA ALA A 22 6.89 32.93 7.22
C ALA A 22 5.74 33.66 6.48
N GLY A 23 4.97 34.49 7.20
CA GLY A 23 3.86 35.24 6.61
C GLY A 23 4.26 36.18 5.47
N ASP A 24 5.46 36.78 5.53
CA ASP A 24 6.02 37.60 4.44
C ASP A 24 6.25 36.77 3.18
N PHE A 25 6.84 35.59 3.35
CA PHE A 25 7.09 34.68 2.24
C PHE A 25 5.78 34.28 1.54
N ILE A 26 4.72 33.97 2.30
CA ILE A 26 3.41 33.64 1.71
C ILE A 26 2.84 34.84 0.96
N LYS A 27 2.88 36.04 1.55
CA LYS A 27 2.41 37.29 0.95
C LYS A 27 3.07 37.52 -0.42
N ASP A 28 4.41 37.46 -0.47
CA ASP A 28 5.17 37.67 -1.70
C ASP A 28 4.82 36.61 -2.77
N LYS A 29 4.61 35.36 -2.36
CA LYS A 29 4.22 34.28 -3.29
C LYS A 29 2.79 34.42 -3.78
N ILE A 30 1.88 34.98 -2.97
CA ILE A 30 0.53 35.35 -3.41
C ILE A 30 0.62 36.46 -4.46
N GLU A 31 1.36 37.54 -4.21
CA GLU A 31 1.53 38.64 -5.17
C GLU A 31 2.10 38.17 -6.51
N GLU A 32 3.15 37.33 -6.47
CA GLU A 32 3.76 36.71 -7.67
C GLU A 32 2.72 35.90 -8.47
N SER A 33 1.86 35.14 -7.76
CA SER A 33 0.81 34.33 -8.38
C SER A 33 -0.32 35.20 -8.95
N LEU A 34 -0.73 36.27 -8.26
CA LEU A 34 -1.75 37.21 -8.73
C LEU A 34 -1.30 37.92 -10.01
N ASN A 35 -0.05 38.39 -10.06
CA ASN A 35 0.52 39.02 -11.25
C ASN A 35 0.58 38.04 -12.44
N THR A 36 1.04 36.82 -12.20
CA THR A 36 1.12 35.77 -13.25
C THR A 36 -0.27 35.39 -13.79
N LEU A 37 -1.26 35.27 -12.91
CA LEU A 37 -2.62 34.93 -13.32
C LEU A 37 -3.28 36.07 -14.11
N ARG A 38 -2.99 37.32 -13.73
CA ARG A 38 -3.50 38.49 -14.45
C ARG A 38 -2.88 38.65 -15.83
N SER A 39 -1.57 38.42 -15.97
CA SER A 39 -0.94 38.42 -17.30
C SER A 39 -1.50 37.33 -18.22
N ALA A 40 -1.95 36.21 -17.64
CA ALA A 40 -2.68 35.15 -18.33
C ALA A 40 -4.20 35.43 -18.52
N SER A 41 -4.67 36.66 -18.30
CA SER A 41 -6.07 37.09 -18.46
C SER A 41 -7.09 36.39 -17.55
N PHE A 42 -6.68 35.84 -16.41
CA PHE A 42 -7.62 35.32 -15.42
C PHE A 42 -8.21 36.44 -14.56
N ASN A 43 -9.53 36.41 -14.38
CA ASN A 43 -10.21 37.27 -13.41
C ASN A 43 -10.30 36.58 -12.05
N ILE A 44 -9.43 36.98 -11.13
CA ILE A 44 -9.34 36.41 -9.78
C ILE A 44 -10.31 37.18 -8.88
N ARG A 45 -11.22 36.47 -8.22
CA ARG A 45 -12.32 37.05 -7.43
C ARG A 45 -12.23 36.78 -5.94
N ALA A 46 -11.62 35.66 -5.56
CA ALA A 46 -11.44 35.28 -4.16
C ALA A 46 -10.11 34.56 -3.94
N LEU A 47 -9.59 34.67 -2.72
CA LEU A 47 -8.43 33.95 -2.22
C LEU A 47 -8.85 33.19 -0.96
N ILE A 48 -8.55 31.90 -0.91
CA ILE A 48 -9.02 30.99 0.14
C ILE A 48 -7.81 30.33 0.79
N ALA A 49 -7.74 30.36 2.13
CA ALA A 49 -6.70 29.71 2.92
C ALA A 49 -7.28 28.99 4.14
N ASP A 50 -6.49 28.09 4.73
CA ASP A 50 -6.76 27.56 6.07
C ASP A 50 -6.59 28.67 7.13
N ASN A 51 -7.04 28.41 8.36
CA ASN A 51 -6.93 29.33 9.48
C ASN A 51 -5.61 29.16 10.25
N HIS A 52 -4.51 28.87 9.55
CA HIS A 52 -3.19 28.76 10.15
C HIS A 52 -2.59 30.15 10.47
N PRO A 53 -1.87 30.35 11.60
CA PRO A 53 -1.31 31.64 11.99
C PRO A 53 -0.45 32.33 10.91
N THR A 54 0.29 31.56 10.12
CA THR A 54 1.09 32.08 9.01
C THR A 54 0.22 32.70 7.91
N ASN A 55 -0.90 32.08 7.58
CA ASN A 55 -1.85 32.59 6.58
C ASN A 55 -2.63 33.81 7.11
N VAL A 56 -2.98 33.82 8.40
CA VAL A 56 -3.53 35.00 9.07
C VAL A 56 -2.56 36.18 9.03
N SER A 57 -1.27 35.93 9.29
CA SER A 57 -0.22 36.95 9.18
C SER A 57 -0.07 37.47 7.74
N ALA A 58 -0.09 36.58 6.74
CA ALA A 58 0.00 36.95 5.34
C ALA A 58 -1.20 37.82 4.91
N TYR A 59 -2.42 37.45 5.29
CA TYR A 59 -3.63 38.22 4.96
C TYR A 59 -3.62 39.60 5.63
N SER A 60 -3.20 39.69 6.89
CA SER A 60 -3.07 40.97 7.60
C SER A 60 -2.09 41.90 6.88
N LYS A 61 -0.99 41.36 6.35
CA LYS A 61 0.01 42.12 5.57
C LYS A 61 -0.48 42.50 4.17
N LEU A 62 -1.28 41.65 3.52
CA LEU A 62 -1.94 42.01 2.27
C LEU A 62 -2.93 43.15 2.48
N LEU A 63 -3.73 43.10 3.56
CA LEU A 63 -4.68 44.16 3.91
C LEU A 63 -3.98 45.48 4.25
N SER A 64 -2.81 45.46 4.91
CA SER A 64 -2.07 46.70 5.17
C SER A 64 -1.53 47.39 3.92
N VAL A 65 -1.36 46.65 2.81
CA VAL A 65 -0.81 47.17 1.55
C VAL A 65 -1.90 47.48 0.53
N TYR A 66 -2.94 46.64 0.45
CA TYR A 66 -3.97 46.66 -0.60
C TYR A 66 -5.39 46.75 -0.06
N GLY A 67 -5.59 46.81 1.25
CA GLY A 67 -6.90 46.91 1.89
C GLY A 67 -7.52 48.31 1.75
N SER A 68 -8.77 48.43 2.18
CA SER A 68 -9.46 49.72 2.30
C SER A 68 -9.14 50.38 3.64
N ASP A 69 -9.06 51.71 3.69
CA ASP A 69 -8.87 52.49 4.94
C ASP A 69 -10.05 52.35 5.93
N LYS A 70 -11.17 51.76 5.50
CA LYS A 70 -12.35 51.54 6.35
C LYS A 70 -12.28 50.17 7.05
N PRO A 71 -12.56 50.08 8.36
CA PRO A 71 -12.52 48.82 9.11
C PRO A 71 -13.52 47.76 8.61
N GLU A 72 -14.58 48.19 7.93
CA GLU A 72 -15.56 47.35 7.24
C GLU A 72 -14.98 46.69 5.96
N GLY A 73 -13.79 47.05 5.50
CA GLY A 73 -13.12 46.50 4.31
C GLY A 73 -12.04 45.45 4.60
N ASN A 74 -11.93 44.97 5.84
CA ASN A 74 -10.87 44.03 6.27
C ASN A 74 -11.03 42.59 5.73
N PHE A 75 -11.84 42.41 4.70
CA PHE A 75 -12.14 41.12 4.10
C PHE A 75 -11.94 41.12 2.57
N CYS A 76 -11.49 42.23 1.97
CA CYS A 76 -11.11 42.28 0.57
C CYS A 76 -9.88 43.17 0.34
N ILE A 77 -9.17 42.92 -0.76
CA ILE A 77 -8.05 43.74 -1.23
C ILE A 77 -8.33 44.27 -2.62
N THR A 78 -7.83 45.47 -2.91
CA THR A 78 -7.85 46.04 -4.26
C THR A 78 -6.47 45.86 -4.89
N PHE A 79 -6.37 44.90 -5.81
CA PHE A 79 -5.12 44.59 -6.50
C PHE A 79 -5.25 44.93 -7.98
N ASN A 80 -4.44 45.89 -8.46
CA ASN A 80 -4.48 46.41 -9.84
C ASN A 80 -5.89 46.83 -10.30
N GLY A 81 -6.65 47.52 -9.42
CA GLY A 81 -7.98 48.02 -9.73
C GLY A 81 -9.11 46.99 -9.64
N HIS A 82 -8.84 45.77 -9.19
CA HIS A 82 -9.84 44.71 -9.00
C HIS A 82 -9.98 44.30 -7.54
N ILE A 83 -11.22 44.07 -7.12
CA ILE A 83 -11.54 43.59 -5.78
C ILE A 83 -11.34 42.08 -5.71
N ILE A 84 -10.57 41.62 -4.72
CA ILE A 84 -10.34 40.21 -4.41
C ILE A 84 -10.76 39.97 -2.97
N TYR A 85 -11.72 39.07 -2.77
CA TYR A 85 -12.24 38.74 -1.45
C TYR A 85 -11.36 37.71 -0.74
N LEU A 86 -11.04 37.95 0.53
CA LEU A 86 -10.23 37.08 1.37
C LEU A 86 -11.15 36.17 2.20
N MET A 87 -10.89 34.87 2.17
CA MET A 87 -11.74 33.87 2.83
C MET A 87 -10.88 32.83 3.55
N TYR A 88 -11.38 32.39 4.69
CA TYR A 88 -10.85 31.22 5.38
C TYR A 88 -11.78 30.03 5.21
N ASP A 89 -11.19 28.85 5.07
CA ASP A 89 -11.94 27.59 4.94
C ASP A 89 -12.97 27.42 6.08
N SER A 90 -14.14 26.91 5.74
CA SER A 90 -15.24 26.62 6.65
C SER A 90 -15.18 25.22 7.24
N ASN A 91 -14.57 24.23 6.57
CA ASN A 91 -14.52 22.86 7.07
C ASN A 91 -13.64 22.73 8.33
N GLU A 92 -12.51 23.43 8.34
CA GLU A 92 -11.65 23.53 9.53
C GLU A 92 -12.38 24.18 10.71
N LYS A 93 -13.33 25.09 10.42
CA LYS A 93 -14.16 25.76 11.44
C LYS A 93 -15.26 24.86 11.97
N ASP A 94 -15.89 23.99 11.18
CA ASP A 94 -16.90 23.03 11.66
C ASP A 94 -16.29 21.92 12.53
N GLU A 95 -15.09 21.44 12.21
CA GLU A 95 -14.36 20.52 13.10
C GLU A 95 -13.90 21.21 14.37
N THR A 96 -13.39 22.45 14.28
CA THR A 96 -13.00 23.22 15.46
C THR A 96 -14.20 23.63 16.31
N LEU A 97 -15.32 24.02 15.69
CA LEU A 97 -16.57 24.38 16.34
C LEU A 97 -17.21 23.14 16.96
N SER A 98 -17.24 22.01 16.28
CA SER A 98 -17.77 20.75 16.84
C SER A 98 -16.87 20.17 17.94
N ALA A 99 -15.54 20.28 17.82
CA ALA A 99 -14.60 19.93 18.87
C ALA A 99 -14.73 20.86 20.09
N ASN A 100 -14.96 22.15 19.85
CA ASN A 100 -15.24 23.13 20.90
C ASN A 100 -16.62 22.88 21.52
N LEU A 101 -17.68 22.61 20.75
CA LEU A 101 -19.03 22.28 21.22
C LEU A 101 -19.05 20.96 22.03
N ARG A 102 -18.28 19.94 21.60
CA ARG A 102 -18.09 18.71 22.39
C ARG A 102 -17.37 18.99 23.71
N LYS A 103 -16.40 19.91 23.73
CA LYS A 103 -15.74 20.37 24.96
C LYS A 103 -16.65 21.26 25.84
N VAL A 104 -17.53 22.05 25.23
CA VAL A 104 -18.54 22.91 25.91
C VAL A 104 -19.54 22.07 26.70
N SER A 105 -19.90 20.86 26.22
CA SER A 105 -20.74 19.94 27.00
C SER A 105 -20.11 19.49 28.34
N LYS A 106 -18.80 19.68 28.52
CA LYS A 106 -18.03 19.25 29.71
C LYS A 106 -17.49 20.38 30.57
N LEU A 107 -17.56 21.63 30.13
CA LEU A 107 -17.01 22.79 30.84
C LEU A 107 -17.92 24.00 30.59
N GLY A 108 -18.53 24.52 31.66
CA GLY A 108 -19.31 25.75 31.62
C GLY A 108 -18.55 26.89 30.94
N GLU A 109 -19.28 27.63 30.09
CA GLU A 109 -18.90 28.87 29.41
C GLU A 109 -17.42 28.98 29.01
N LYS A 110 -17.05 28.37 27.87
CA LYS A 110 -15.88 28.82 27.10
C LYS A 110 -16.28 29.18 25.68
N THR A 111 -16.18 30.47 25.41
CA THR A 111 -16.41 31.19 24.15
C THR A 111 -15.57 30.60 23.01
N ILE A 112 -16.12 30.62 21.79
CA ILE A 112 -15.37 30.33 20.54
C ILE A 112 -14.05 31.10 20.58
N GLN A 113 -12.93 30.43 20.27
CA GLN A 113 -11.61 31.06 20.24
C GLN A 113 -11.65 32.30 19.33
N THR A 114 -11.19 33.45 19.83
CA THR A 114 -11.34 34.78 19.18
C THR A 114 -10.82 34.83 17.74
N GLN A 115 -9.84 33.99 17.39
CA GLN A 115 -9.33 33.88 16.03
C GLN A 115 -10.31 33.15 15.10
N THR A 116 -10.90 32.04 15.55
CA THR A 116 -11.89 31.27 14.78
C THR A 116 -13.16 32.07 14.53
N SER A 117 -13.62 32.85 15.52
CA SER A 117 -14.80 33.72 15.35
C SER A 117 -14.54 34.85 14.35
N LYS A 118 -13.35 35.49 14.41
CA LYS A 118 -12.94 36.51 13.42
C LYS A 118 -12.85 35.92 12.02
N ALA A 119 -12.21 34.76 11.85
CA ALA A 119 -12.11 34.09 10.55
C ALA A 119 -13.49 33.72 9.99
N LEU A 120 -14.46 33.34 10.84
CA LEU A 120 -15.83 33.04 10.42
C LEU A 120 -16.56 34.29 9.94
N ILE A 121 -16.49 35.39 10.68
CA ILE A 121 -17.10 36.68 10.31
C ILE A 121 -16.55 37.15 8.95
N VAL A 122 -15.23 37.14 8.79
CA VAL A 122 -14.55 37.52 7.53
C VAL A 122 -15.03 36.66 6.37
N THR A 123 -15.07 35.33 6.50
CA THR A 123 -15.55 34.45 5.43
C THR A 123 -17.01 34.71 5.06
N LEU A 124 -17.90 34.92 6.05
CA LEU A 124 -19.32 35.18 5.79
C LEU A 124 -19.53 36.53 5.08
N GLN A 125 -18.84 37.58 5.53
CA GLN A 125 -18.91 38.91 4.92
C GLN A 125 -18.34 38.90 3.49
N SER A 126 -17.19 38.26 3.28
CA SER A 126 -16.61 38.04 1.95
C SER A 126 -17.54 37.27 1.03
N THR A 127 -18.22 36.24 1.55
CA THR A 127 -19.11 35.40 0.74
C THR A 127 -20.34 36.17 0.32
N SER A 128 -20.97 36.90 1.24
CA SER A 128 -22.14 37.74 0.93
C SER A 128 -21.82 38.78 -0.14
N SER A 129 -20.73 39.54 0.08
CA SER A 129 -20.33 40.62 -0.83
C SER A 129 -19.95 40.10 -2.21
N LEU A 130 -19.24 38.97 -2.28
CA LEU A 130 -18.89 38.35 -3.56
C LEU A 130 -20.12 37.83 -4.32
N ILE A 131 -21.12 37.29 -3.61
CA ILE A 131 -22.38 36.87 -4.23
C ILE A 131 -23.11 38.08 -4.80
N GLU A 132 -23.23 39.16 -4.04
CA GLU A 132 -23.86 40.41 -4.48
C GLU A 132 -23.19 40.96 -5.75
N ASP A 133 -21.85 41.00 -5.79
CA ASP A 133 -21.10 41.42 -6.98
C ASP A 133 -21.39 40.55 -8.21
N PHE A 134 -21.46 39.22 -8.05
CA PHE A 134 -21.79 38.33 -9.16
C PHE A 134 -23.24 38.51 -9.63
N LEU A 135 -24.18 38.69 -8.71
CA LEU A 135 -25.57 38.96 -9.08
C LEU A 135 -25.67 40.30 -9.85
N PHE A 136 -24.93 41.32 -9.42
CA PHE A 136 -24.87 42.61 -10.11
C PHE A 136 -24.25 42.52 -11.51
N GLU A 137 -23.23 41.67 -11.69
CA GLU A 137 -22.62 41.38 -12.99
C GLU A 137 -23.50 40.53 -13.93
N GLY A 138 -24.70 40.14 -13.49
CA GLY A 138 -25.68 39.42 -14.31
C GLY A 138 -25.60 37.90 -14.22
N TYR A 139 -24.97 37.34 -13.19
CA TYR A 139 -25.03 35.90 -12.92
C TYR A 139 -26.34 35.55 -12.20
N ASN A 140 -27.01 34.47 -12.60
CA ASN A 140 -28.31 34.08 -12.02
C ASN A 140 -28.19 33.44 -10.62
N TYR A 141 -27.07 32.76 -10.36
CA TYR A 141 -26.79 32.09 -9.10
C TYR A 141 -25.28 31.85 -8.95
N VAL A 142 -24.83 31.64 -7.72
CA VAL A 142 -23.43 31.37 -7.37
C VAL A 142 -23.35 30.08 -6.59
N LEU A 143 -22.46 29.18 -7.01
CA LEU A 143 -22.21 27.92 -6.31
C LEU A 143 -21.16 28.14 -5.20
N THR A 144 -21.63 28.31 -3.97
CA THR A 144 -20.77 28.55 -2.79
C THR A 144 -19.83 27.39 -2.46
N SER A 145 -20.11 26.19 -2.97
CA SER A 145 -19.22 25.02 -2.86
C SER A 145 -17.84 25.22 -3.54
N HIS A 146 -17.69 26.24 -4.38
CA HIS A 146 -16.39 26.62 -4.97
C HIS A 146 -15.58 27.56 -4.08
N PHE A 147 -16.14 28.04 -2.96
CA PHE A 147 -15.49 28.94 -2.01
C PHE A 147 -14.85 28.20 -0.82
N GLN A 148 -14.44 26.94 -1.04
CA GLN A 148 -13.85 26.05 -0.03
C GLN A 148 -12.59 25.34 -0.56
N SER A 149 -11.76 24.84 0.36
CA SER A 149 -10.55 24.08 0.01
C SER A 149 -10.82 22.65 -0.46
N ASP A 150 -12.06 22.17 -0.44
CA ASP A 150 -12.42 20.78 -0.77
C ASP A 150 -11.78 20.26 -2.06
N GLN A 151 -11.70 21.11 -3.09
CA GLN A 151 -11.08 20.71 -4.35
C GLN A 151 -9.57 20.44 -4.19
N LEU A 152 -8.90 21.22 -3.34
CA LEU A 152 -7.49 21.06 -3.00
C LEU A 152 -7.29 19.80 -2.16
N GLU A 153 -8.14 19.57 -1.16
CA GLU A 153 -8.10 18.37 -0.32
C GLU A 153 -8.40 17.10 -1.10
N ARG A 154 -9.37 17.13 -2.02
CA ARG A 154 -9.65 16.03 -2.96
C ARG A 154 -8.45 15.78 -3.87
N HIS A 155 -7.73 16.82 -4.28
CA HIS A 155 -6.52 16.69 -5.08
C HIS A 155 -5.39 16.04 -4.27
N PHE A 156 -5.19 16.46 -3.01
CA PHE A 156 -4.31 15.77 -2.07
C PHE A 156 -4.75 14.32 -1.83
N SER A 157 -6.05 14.03 -1.77
CA SER A 157 -6.58 12.67 -1.65
C SER A 157 -6.27 11.82 -2.87
N LYS A 158 -6.41 12.38 -4.08
CA LYS A 158 -5.97 11.72 -5.32
C LYS A 158 -4.47 11.44 -5.30
N TYR A 159 -3.64 12.39 -4.85
CA TYR A 159 -2.21 12.15 -4.65
C TYR A 159 -1.96 11.02 -3.64
N ARG A 160 -2.64 11.02 -2.50
CA ARG A 160 -2.54 9.94 -1.50
C ARG A 160 -2.97 8.57 -2.05
N GLN A 161 -4.00 8.53 -2.89
CA GLN A 161 -4.49 7.31 -3.54
C GLN A 161 -3.53 6.81 -4.63
N MET A 162 -3.00 7.71 -5.45
CA MET A 162 -2.01 7.39 -6.48
C MET A 162 -0.70 6.90 -5.85
N SER A 163 -0.31 7.43 -4.68
CA SER A 163 0.86 6.99 -3.91
C SER A 163 0.58 5.79 -2.98
N GLY A 164 -0.54 5.07 -3.17
CA GLY A 164 -0.79 3.81 -2.46
C GLY A 164 -0.81 3.90 -0.92
N GLY A 165 -1.09 5.08 -0.34
CA GLY A 165 -1.09 5.31 1.11
C GLY A 165 0.26 5.75 1.72
N ARG A 166 1.33 5.85 0.93
CA ARG A 166 2.66 6.31 1.39
C ARG A 166 2.97 7.71 0.86
N PHE A 167 2.43 8.76 1.49
CA PHE A 167 2.83 10.12 1.12
C PHE A 167 4.02 10.64 1.95
N LEU A 168 4.31 10.05 3.12
CA LEU A 168 5.49 10.44 3.92
C LEU A 168 6.79 9.78 3.46
N VAL A 169 6.77 9.00 2.37
CA VAL A 169 7.94 8.31 1.83
C VAL A 169 8.00 8.57 0.32
N GLY A 170 9.08 9.24 -0.08
CA GLY A 170 9.54 9.64 -1.40
C GLY A 170 8.80 9.17 -2.66
N LEU A 171 8.31 10.16 -3.43
CA LEU A 171 8.38 10.13 -4.90
C LEU A 171 9.83 9.93 -5.43
N ARG A 172 10.82 10.00 -4.54
CA ARG A 172 12.25 9.81 -4.80
C ARG A 172 12.75 8.39 -4.47
N GLU A 173 11.93 7.51 -3.89
CA GLU A 173 12.41 6.20 -3.39
C GLU A 173 11.69 4.98 -3.99
N GLU A 174 10.62 5.14 -4.77
CA GLU A 174 9.77 3.99 -5.13
C GLU A 174 9.97 3.40 -6.53
N CYS A 175 10.74 4.06 -7.41
CA CYS A 175 11.21 3.50 -8.69
C CYS A 175 12.54 4.18 -9.07
N ASP A 176 13.66 3.72 -8.48
CA ASP A 176 14.98 4.17 -8.91
C ASP A 176 15.45 3.33 -10.09
N LEU A 177 15.65 4.00 -11.24
CA LEU A 177 16.49 3.45 -12.30
C LEU A 177 17.92 3.34 -11.78
N ASP A 178 18.67 2.33 -12.20
CA ASP A 178 20.11 2.29 -11.95
C ASP A 178 20.80 3.51 -12.58
N ASP A 179 21.99 3.85 -12.08
CA ASP A 179 22.72 5.06 -12.49
C ASP A 179 22.89 5.16 -14.02
N ASN A 180 23.14 4.05 -14.72
CA ASN A 180 23.28 4.06 -16.18
C ASN A 180 21.94 4.30 -16.88
N SER A 181 20.86 3.70 -16.39
CA SER A 181 19.51 3.90 -16.93
C SER A 181 19.00 5.33 -16.66
N GLN A 182 19.38 5.94 -15.53
CA GLN A 182 19.12 7.35 -15.27
C GLN A 182 19.85 8.24 -16.27
N GLU A 183 21.13 7.97 -16.55
CA GLU A 183 21.91 8.72 -17.56
C GLU A 183 21.27 8.66 -18.95
N VAL A 184 20.81 7.47 -19.38
CA VAL A 184 20.08 7.28 -20.64
C VAL A 184 18.76 8.05 -20.64
N ALA A 185 17.99 7.99 -19.55
CA ALA A 185 16.74 8.73 -19.42
C ALA A 185 16.96 10.25 -19.51
N ILE A 186 18.04 10.78 -18.91
CA ILE A 186 18.40 12.20 -18.99
C ILE A 186 18.81 12.59 -20.43
N PHE A 187 19.56 11.74 -21.12
CA PHE A 187 19.89 11.96 -22.54
C PHE A 187 18.63 12.04 -23.41
N ILE A 188 17.68 11.12 -23.20
CA ILE A 188 16.38 11.10 -23.89
C ILE A 188 15.56 12.35 -23.55
N ALA A 189 15.58 12.81 -22.29
CA ALA A 189 14.96 14.06 -21.89
C ALA A 189 15.53 15.27 -22.66
N GLY A 190 16.84 15.30 -22.91
CA GLY A 190 17.49 16.32 -23.76
C GLY A 190 17.03 16.27 -25.22
N TYR A 191 16.84 15.07 -25.78
CA TYR A 191 16.28 14.92 -27.13
C TYR A 191 14.82 15.38 -27.20
N ILE A 192 13.99 15.03 -26.20
CA ILE A 192 12.60 15.47 -26.08
C ILE A 192 12.56 17.00 -25.99
N CYS A 193 13.40 17.60 -25.16
CA CYS A 193 13.54 19.06 -25.04
C CYS A 193 13.83 19.69 -26.42
N ARG A 194 14.83 19.18 -27.16
CA ARG A 194 15.16 19.68 -28.51
C ARG A 194 13.99 19.60 -29.49
N LYS A 195 13.19 18.53 -29.42
CA LYS A 195 12.04 18.34 -30.30
C LYS A 195 10.88 19.26 -29.93
N LEU A 196 10.63 19.46 -28.64
CA LEU A 196 9.59 20.39 -28.15
C LEU A 196 9.94 21.84 -28.50
N LEU A 197 11.20 22.24 -28.34
CA LEU A 197 11.67 23.60 -28.65
C LEU A 197 11.48 23.98 -30.13
N LYS A 198 11.45 23.03 -31.07
CA LYS A 198 11.13 23.33 -32.48
C LYS A 198 9.68 23.76 -32.70
N ASN A 199 8.78 23.37 -31.80
CA ASN A 199 7.35 23.59 -31.92
C ASN A 199 6.82 24.66 -30.95
N VAL A 200 7.60 25.02 -29.93
CA VAL A 200 7.25 26.03 -28.94
C VAL A 200 7.74 27.40 -29.42
N LYS A 201 6.80 28.30 -29.72
CA LYS A 201 7.10 29.70 -30.10
C LYS A 201 7.16 30.66 -28.91
N CYS A 202 6.73 30.22 -27.73
CA CYS A 202 6.74 31.03 -26.50
C CYS A 202 8.12 30.96 -25.83
N GLU A 203 8.71 32.12 -25.56
CA GLU A 203 10.03 32.25 -24.97
C GLU A 203 10.08 31.76 -23.52
N LEU A 204 9.03 32.05 -22.73
CA LEU A 204 8.91 31.58 -21.35
C LEU A 204 8.80 30.06 -21.26
N CYS A 205 8.00 29.44 -22.13
CA CYS A 205 7.89 27.98 -22.21
C CYS A 205 9.20 27.33 -22.68
N SER A 206 9.97 28.03 -23.52
CA SER A 206 11.29 27.58 -23.98
C SER A 206 12.33 27.60 -22.85
N LEU A 207 12.25 28.60 -21.96
CA LEU A 207 13.08 28.69 -20.75
C LEU A 207 12.72 27.59 -19.74
N LEU A 208 11.44 27.27 -19.55
CA LEU A 208 11.00 26.19 -18.64
C LEU A 208 11.42 24.78 -19.10
N LEU A 209 11.66 24.59 -20.39
CA LEU A 209 12.14 23.33 -20.97
C LEU A 209 13.66 23.16 -20.85
N LYS A 210 14.40 24.26 -20.67
CA LYS A 210 15.86 24.30 -20.49
C LYS A 210 16.21 24.52 -19.02
N SER A 211 17.44 24.22 -18.65
CA SER A 211 18.00 24.54 -17.32
C SER A 211 19.12 25.56 -17.46
N ASP A 212 19.13 26.58 -16.60
CA ASP A 212 20.26 27.51 -16.44
C ASP A 212 21.21 27.16 -15.29
N LEU A 213 20.94 26.15 -14.45
CA LEU A 213 21.78 25.83 -13.28
C LEU A 213 21.99 24.33 -13.10
N ILE A 214 23.22 23.90 -13.43
CA ILE A 214 23.73 22.54 -13.30
C ILE A 214 24.06 22.27 -11.83
N ASP A 215 23.43 21.23 -11.28
CA ASP A 215 23.84 20.56 -10.04
C ASP A 215 23.58 19.05 -10.17
N LEU A 216 23.73 18.55 -11.40
CA LEU A 216 23.69 17.15 -11.78
C LEU A 216 25.06 16.87 -12.40
N ASN A 217 25.81 15.89 -11.90
CA ASN A 217 27.10 15.49 -12.45
C ASN A 217 26.98 15.27 -13.97
N THR A 218 27.45 16.26 -14.75
CA THR A 218 27.25 16.38 -16.20
C THR A 218 28.39 15.79 -17.03
N GLU A 219 29.29 15.01 -16.43
CA GLU A 219 30.46 14.47 -17.15
C GLU A 219 30.03 13.59 -18.34
N TYR A 220 29.01 12.74 -18.17
CA TYR A 220 28.49 11.85 -19.23
C TYR A 220 27.74 12.59 -20.35
N ILE A 221 26.95 13.62 -20.01
CA ILE A 221 26.19 14.43 -20.97
C ILE A 221 27.16 15.28 -21.80
N GLU A 222 28.20 15.85 -21.20
CA GLU A 222 29.24 16.59 -21.93
C GLU A 222 30.04 15.68 -22.87
N LEU A 223 30.35 14.44 -22.46
CA LEU A 223 31.07 13.46 -23.28
C LEU A 223 30.29 12.98 -24.52
N LEU A 224 28.96 12.80 -24.41
CA LEU A 224 28.11 12.35 -25.52
C LEU A 224 27.50 13.49 -26.34
N SER A 225 27.36 14.68 -25.77
CA SER A 225 26.67 15.80 -26.42
C SER A 225 27.56 16.51 -27.43
N LYS A 226 27.45 16.09 -28.68
CA LYS A 226 27.76 16.95 -29.84
C LYS A 226 26.73 18.10 -29.96
N GLY A 227 26.59 18.93 -28.92
CA GLY A 227 25.64 20.06 -28.86
C GLY A 227 24.18 19.67 -28.57
N LEU A 228 23.93 18.69 -27.69
CA LEU A 228 22.58 18.36 -27.23
C LEU A 228 22.10 19.38 -26.17
N ILE A 229 20.81 19.70 -26.17
CA ILE A 229 20.21 20.69 -25.26
C ILE A 229 20.00 20.05 -23.89
N THR A 230 20.47 20.71 -22.84
CA THR A 230 20.25 20.31 -21.44
C THR A 230 18.77 20.50 -21.06
N PRO A 231 18.05 19.44 -20.69
CA PRO A 231 16.65 19.55 -20.28
C PRO A 231 16.54 20.21 -18.90
N SER A 232 15.40 20.80 -18.59
CA SER A 232 15.11 21.26 -17.23
C SER A 232 15.05 20.09 -16.24
N LYS A 233 15.40 20.33 -14.97
CA LYS A 233 15.34 19.32 -13.90
C LYS A 233 13.95 18.65 -13.85
N LEU A 234 12.89 19.43 -14.03
CA LEU A 234 11.51 18.94 -14.05
C LEU A 234 11.25 17.95 -15.20
N LEU A 235 11.71 18.28 -16.42
CA LEU A 235 11.56 17.40 -17.58
C LEU A 235 12.39 16.12 -17.42
N ALA A 236 13.62 16.23 -16.92
CA ALA A 236 14.48 15.09 -16.64
C ALA A 236 13.83 14.15 -15.60
N SER A 237 13.35 14.69 -14.47
CA SER A 237 12.65 13.90 -13.45
C SER A 237 11.40 13.20 -13.98
N TYR A 238 10.61 13.88 -14.83
CA TYR A 238 9.42 13.27 -15.42
C TYR A 238 9.79 12.08 -16.33
N VAL A 239 10.82 12.25 -17.17
CA VAL A 239 11.29 11.18 -18.06
C VAL A 239 11.87 10.02 -17.25
N ILE A 240 12.68 10.28 -16.21
CA ILE A 240 13.21 9.25 -15.29
C ILE A 240 12.06 8.44 -14.69
N ILE A 241 11.03 9.09 -14.13
CA ILE A 241 9.87 8.41 -13.55
C ILE A 241 9.13 7.57 -14.60
N CYS A 242 8.93 8.09 -15.82
CA CYS A 242 8.30 7.32 -16.89
C CYS A 242 9.10 6.07 -17.27
N PHE A 243 10.43 6.19 -17.38
CA PHE A 243 11.30 5.06 -17.67
C PHE A 243 11.34 4.06 -16.52
N ALA A 244 11.35 4.52 -15.27
CA ALA A 244 11.32 3.65 -14.10
C ALA A 244 10.00 2.86 -14.00
N ILE A 245 8.86 3.48 -14.34
CA ILE A 245 7.57 2.80 -14.46
C ILE A 245 7.59 1.78 -15.60
N LEU A 246 8.19 2.12 -16.74
CA LEU A 246 8.27 1.23 -17.90
C LEU A 246 9.15 0.02 -17.58
N ASP A 247 10.30 0.23 -16.95
CA ASP A 247 11.23 -0.82 -16.54
C ASP A 247 10.57 -1.78 -15.54
N ALA A 248 9.90 -1.23 -14.51
CA ALA A 248 9.11 -2.02 -13.58
C ALA A 248 8.00 -2.82 -14.29
N ALA A 249 7.34 -2.26 -15.29
CA ALA A 249 6.31 -2.97 -16.07
C ALA A 249 6.90 -4.09 -16.94
N ILE A 250 8.06 -3.85 -17.56
CA ILE A 250 8.79 -4.84 -18.35
C ILE A 250 9.27 -5.99 -17.46
N ASP A 251 9.81 -5.68 -16.28
CA ASP A 251 10.25 -6.68 -15.30
C ASP A 251 9.09 -7.54 -14.81
N ILE A 252 7.93 -6.93 -14.51
CA ILE A 252 6.72 -7.68 -14.17
C ILE A 252 6.32 -8.61 -15.32
N GLN A 253 6.34 -8.13 -16.57
CA GLN A 253 5.96 -8.92 -17.73
C GLN A 253 6.94 -10.07 -18.02
N ALA A 254 8.24 -9.80 -17.97
CA ALA A 254 9.29 -10.80 -18.20
C ALA A 254 9.23 -11.90 -17.15
N ASN A 255 9.11 -11.51 -15.88
CA ASN A 255 9.03 -12.45 -14.76
C ASN A 255 7.70 -13.20 -14.70
N MET A 256 6.61 -12.65 -15.23
CA MET A 256 5.31 -13.34 -15.22
C MET A 256 5.37 -14.70 -15.95
N SER A 257 6.04 -14.75 -17.11
CA SER A 257 6.13 -15.98 -17.91
C SER A 257 6.90 -17.09 -17.18
N THR A 258 8.05 -16.75 -16.58
CA THR A 258 8.89 -17.68 -15.81
C THR A 258 8.20 -18.09 -14.52
N SER A 259 7.51 -17.16 -13.85
CA SER A 259 6.72 -17.42 -12.65
C SER A 259 5.62 -18.45 -12.93
N ILE A 260 4.83 -18.25 -13.99
CA ILE A 260 3.75 -19.17 -14.39
C ILE A 260 4.32 -20.55 -14.71
N MET A 261 5.43 -20.60 -15.45
CA MET A 261 6.10 -21.88 -15.73
C MET A 261 6.51 -22.59 -14.45
N PHE A 262 7.12 -21.89 -13.48
CA PHE A 262 7.57 -22.50 -12.22
C PHE A 262 6.42 -22.93 -11.31
N LEU A 263 5.34 -22.15 -11.27
CA LEU A 263 4.09 -22.52 -10.59
C LEU A 263 3.51 -23.81 -11.20
N ALA A 264 3.48 -23.90 -12.53
CA ALA A 264 2.99 -25.07 -13.25
C ALA A 264 3.91 -26.29 -13.06
N THR A 265 5.24 -26.12 -13.03
CA THR A 265 6.15 -27.23 -12.73
C THR A 265 5.99 -27.75 -11.31
N SER A 266 5.84 -26.88 -10.31
CA SER A 266 5.53 -27.33 -8.94
C SER A 266 4.19 -28.06 -8.86
N PHE A 267 3.13 -27.51 -9.47
CA PHE A 267 1.82 -28.14 -9.53
C PHE A 267 1.89 -29.55 -10.16
N THR A 268 2.54 -29.65 -11.32
CA THR A 268 2.67 -30.93 -12.04
C THR A 268 3.55 -31.93 -11.31
N PHE A 269 4.60 -31.48 -10.62
CA PHE A 269 5.42 -32.31 -9.75
C PHE A 269 4.60 -32.98 -8.65
N PHE A 270 3.80 -32.21 -7.90
CA PHE A 270 2.94 -32.80 -6.85
C PHE A 270 1.81 -33.65 -7.42
N SER A 271 1.21 -33.25 -8.55
CA SER A 271 0.23 -34.08 -9.25
C SER A 271 0.82 -35.42 -9.70
N TYR A 272 2.07 -35.43 -10.16
CA TYR A 272 2.77 -36.65 -10.55
C TYR A 272 3.03 -37.53 -9.33
N ILE A 273 3.57 -36.96 -8.26
CA ILE A 273 3.80 -37.65 -7.00
C ILE A 273 2.52 -38.30 -6.47
N ASN A 274 1.40 -37.58 -6.40
CA ASN A 274 0.14 -38.15 -5.92
C ASN A 274 -0.40 -39.28 -6.80
N LYS A 275 -0.18 -39.20 -8.13
CA LYS A 275 -0.63 -40.22 -9.08
C LYS A 275 0.19 -41.49 -9.02
N TYR A 276 1.51 -41.37 -8.90
CA TYR A 276 2.45 -42.49 -9.03
C TYR A 276 2.94 -43.06 -7.70
N ILE A 277 2.78 -42.35 -6.59
CA ILE A 277 3.04 -42.93 -5.27
C ILE A 277 1.99 -44.00 -4.98
N ALA A 278 2.47 -45.23 -4.87
CA ALA A 278 1.68 -46.32 -4.34
C ALA A 278 1.38 -46.03 -2.87
N GLY A 279 0.09 -45.89 -2.52
CA GLY A 279 -0.31 -45.90 -1.12
C GLY A 279 0.18 -47.18 -0.45
N ARG A 280 0.74 -47.07 0.76
CA ARG A 280 1.40 -48.18 1.47
C ARG A 280 0.50 -49.42 1.52
N GLN A 281 1.06 -50.59 1.17
CA GLN A 281 0.39 -51.90 1.14
C GLN A 281 -0.39 -52.23 2.44
N ALA A 282 0.02 -51.66 3.57
CA ALA A 282 -0.63 -51.85 4.88
C ALA A 282 -2.11 -51.45 4.93
N VAL A 283 -2.56 -50.53 4.05
CA VAL A 283 -3.96 -50.10 3.93
C VAL A 283 -4.78 -51.09 3.08
N LYS A 284 -4.15 -51.72 2.08
CA LYS A 284 -4.81 -52.65 1.14
C LYS A 284 -5.27 -53.96 1.80
N ASN A 285 -4.56 -54.45 2.81
CA ASN A 285 -4.82 -55.78 3.38
C ASN A 285 -5.94 -55.81 4.45
N ARG A 286 -6.64 -54.68 4.72
CA ARG A 286 -7.49 -54.55 5.92
C ARG A 286 -8.90 -54.04 5.70
N ILE A 287 -9.29 -53.68 4.49
CA ILE A 287 -10.60 -53.05 4.21
C ILE A 287 -11.35 -53.88 3.19
N LYS A 288 -12.54 -54.37 3.57
CA LYS A 288 -13.42 -55.18 2.72
C LYS A 288 -14.26 -54.33 1.75
N ASP A 289 -14.51 -53.06 2.06
CA ASP A 289 -15.27 -52.14 1.22
C ASP A 289 -14.34 -51.28 0.33
N ASP A 290 -14.53 -51.37 -0.98
CA ASP A 290 -13.73 -50.68 -2.00
C ASP A 290 -13.84 -49.15 -1.92
N LYS A 291 -14.98 -48.59 -1.48
CA LYS A 291 -15.15 -47.13 -1.36
C LYS A 291 -14.31 -46.54 -0.22
N ASP A 292 -14.34 -47.16 0.95
CA ASP A 292 -13.54 -46.73 2.11
C ASP A 292 -12.05 -46.96 1.87
N LEU A 293 -11.69 -48.03 1.15
CA LEU A 293 -10.32 -48.30 0.74
C LEU A 293 -9.79 -47.19 -0.19
N LYS A 294 -10.54 -46.85 -1.24
CA LYS A 294 -10.19 -45.76 -2.16
C LYS A 294 -10.01 -44.43 -1.44
N ARG A 295 -10.90 -44.09 -0.51
CA ARG A 295 -10.80 -42.86 0.29
C ARG A 295 -9.58 -42.85 1.19
N LYS A 296 -9.30 -43.92 1.94
CA LYS A 296 -8.10 -43.98 2.81
C LYS A 296 -6.80 -43.95 2.02
N LEU A 297 -6.75 -44.61 0.86
CA LEU A 297 -5.58 -44.58 -0.03
C LEU A 297 -5.35 -43.18 -0.62
N TRP A 298 -6.42 -42.48 -1.03
CA TRP A 298 -6.33 -41.07 -1.41
C TRP A 298 -5.81 -40.22 -0.25
N LEU A 299 -6.40 -40.32 0.93
CA LEU A 299 -6.02 -39.53 2.09
C LEU A 299 -4.56 -39.74 2.50
N TRP A 300 -4.07 -40.97 2.41
CA TRP A 300 -2.67 -41.29 2.67
C TRP A 300 -1.74 -40.61 1.66
N ARG A 301 -2.05 -40.70 0.36
CA ARG A 301 -1.24 -40.10 -0.70
C ARG A 301 -1.24 -38.57 -0.61
N ASN A 302 -2.39 -37.96 -0.37
CA ASN A 302 -2.47 -36.51 -0.19
C ASN A 302 -1.66 -36.08 1.05
N THR A 303 -1.84 -36.75 2.19
CA THR A 303 -1.08 -36.47 3.41
C THR A 303 0.43 -36.61 3.21
N PHE A 304 0.87 -37.59 2.41
CA PHE A 304 2.28 -37.75 2.06
C PHE A 304 2.79 -36.62 1.17
N CYS A 305 2.00 -36.17 0.19
CA CYS A 305 2.35 -35.02 -0.65
C CYS A 305 2.51 -33.75 0.21
N SER A 306 1.59 -33.50 1.13
CA SER A 306 1.68 -32.38 2.08
C SER A 306 2.90 -32.50 3.01
N LEU A 307 3.24 -33.71 3.45
CA LEU A 307 4.47 -33.95 4.22
C LEU A 307 5.72 -33.59 3.40
N LEU A 308 5.77 -34.00 2.14
CA LEU A 308 6.90 -33.69 1.26
C LEU A 308 7.03 -32.18 1.04
N HIS A 309 5.92 -31.50 0.78
CA HIS A 309 5.90 -30.05 0.65
C HIS A 309 6.40 -29.35 1.91
N SER A 310 5.82 -29.68 3.07
CA SER A 310 6.20 -29.06 4.35
C SER A 310 7.65 -29.32 4.73
N ALA A 311 8.19 -30.52 4.44
CA ALA A 311 9.60 -30.84 4.68
C ALA A 311 10.55 -30.03 3.78
N ILE A 312 10.26 -29.97 2.47
CA ILE A 312 11.08 -29.22 1.51
C ILE A 312 11.02 -27.72 1.80
N SER A 313 9.82 -27.16 1.96
CA SER A 313 9.62 -25.74 2.22
C SER A 313 10.26 -25.31 3.55
N SER A 314 10.10 -26.08 4.62
CA SER A 314 10.70 -25.77 5.93
C SER A 314 12.23 -25.71 5.89
N LEU A 315 12.87 -26.63 5.18
CA LEU A 315 14.32 -26.60 4.99
C LEU A 315 14.74 -25.40 4.14
N TRP A 316 13.98 -25.10 3.10
CA TRP A 316 14.26 -23.99 2.18
C TRP A 316 14.07 -22.63 2.85
N VAL A 317 13.13 -22.49 3.79
CA VAL A 317 12.97 -21.29 4.63
C VAL A 317 14.27 -20.96 5.35
N LEU A 318 14.96 -21.97 5.91
CA LEU A 318 16.25 -21.78 6.58
C LEU A 318 17.32 -21.29 5.60
N LEU A 319 17.34 -21.84 4.37
CA LEU A 319 18.24 -21.38 3.32
C LEU A 319 17.97 -19.93 2.92
N CYS A 320 16.71 -19.50 2.87
CA CYS A 320 16.34 -18.12 2.54
C CYS A 320 16.87 -17.13 3.59
N TYR A 321 16.75 -17.46 4.88
CA TYR A 321 17.29 -16.59 5.94
C TYR A 321 18.81 -16.61 6.04
N TRP A 322 19.44 -17.71 5.64
CA TRP A 322 20.89 -17.78 5.55
C TRP A 322 21.41 -16.92 4.40
N ASP A 323 20.75 -16.96 3.25
CA ASP A 323 21.09 -16.19 2.04
C ASP A 323 20.84 -14.70 2.23
N GLU A 324 19.64 -14.30 2.68
CA GLU A 324 19.27 -12.91 2.86
C GLU A 324 18.63 -12.67 4.26
N PRO A 325 19.45 -12.44 5.30
CA PRO A 325 18.95 -12.23 6.66
C PRO A 325 18.03 -11.02 6.82
N LYS A 326 18.14 -10.03 5.93
CA LYS A 326 17.33 -8.81 5.94
C LYS A 326 15.83 -9.07 5.73
N LEU A 327 15.45 -10.26 5.23
CA LEU A 327 14.06 -10.69 5.06
C LEU A 327 13.24 -10.62 6.38
N LEU A 328 13.88 -10.70 7.54
CA LEU A 328 13.20 -10.58 8.85
C LEU A 328 12.99 -9.12 9.30
N SER A 329 13.91 -8.22 8.93
CA SER A 329 13.85 -6.81 9.30
C SER A 329 12.99 -6.00 8.34
N ASP A 330 13.07 -6.32 7.05
CA ASP A 330 12.26 -5.71 6.01
C ASP A 330 11.45 -6.79 5.29
N MET A 331 10.21 -6.93 5.72
CA MET A 331 9.29 -7.93 5.18
C MET A 331 8.60 -7.48 3.89
N VAL A 332 8.87 -6.28 3.37
CA VAL A 332 8.15 -5.72 2.21
C VAL A 332 9.03 -5.64 0.98
N LEU A 333 10.19 -4.99 1.05
CA LEU A 333 11.01 -4.67 -0.13
C LEU A 333 12.11 -5.69 -0.36
N THR A 334 12.69 -6.22 0.72
CA THR A 334 13.73 -7.23 0.63
C THR A 334 13.20 -8.50 -0.04
N SER A 335 13.92 -8.94 -1.07
CA SER A 335 13.67 -10.18 -1.79
C SER A 335 15.00 -10.82 -2.19
N SER A 336 15.02 -12.14 -2.26
CA SER A 336 16.12 -12.91 -2.84
C SER A 336 15.59 -13.95 -3.82
N LYS A 337 16.42 -14.41 -4.76
CA LYS A 337 16.03 -15.45 -5.73
C LYS A 337 15.54 -16.71 -5.02
N PHE A 338 16.17 -17.10 -3.91
CA PHE A 338 15.76 -18.24 -3.11
C PHE A 338 14.37 -18.04 -2.49
N SER A 339 14.11 -16.84 -1.93
CA SER A 339 12.80 -16.52 -1.34
C SER A 339 11.67 -16.57 -2.38
N VAL A 340 11.89 -15.96 -3.55
CA VAL A 340 10.90 -15.94 -4.64
C VAL A 340 10.60 -17.35 -5.14
N LEU A 341 11.64 -18.16 -5.38
CA LEU A 341 11.48 -19.55 -5.82
C LEU A 341 10.77 -20.42 -4.79
N LEU A 342 11.07 -20.24 -3.49
CA LEU A 342 10.37 -20.94 -2.41
C LEU A 342 8.88 -20.59 -2.36
N VAL A 343 8.54 -19.30 -2.48
CA VAL A 343 7.14 -18.85 -2.49
C VAL A 343 6.43 -19.39 -3.73
N MET A 344 7.07 -19.37 -4.91
CA MET A 344 6.50 -19.98 -6.13
C MET A 344 6.31 -21.50 -6.00
N PHE A 345 7.30 -22.21 -5.46
CA PHE A 345 7.22 -23.65 -5.18
C PHE A 345 6.02 -23.96 -4.30
N SER A 346 5.86 -23.21 -3.21
CA SER A 346 4.78 -23.40 -2.24
C SER A 346 3.41 -23.03 -2.80
N THR A 347 3.34 -21.95 -3.58
CA THR A 347 2.11 -21.52 -4.24
C THR A 347 1.62 -22.58 -5.24
N GLY A 348 2.53 -23.15 -6.05
CA GLY A 348 2.19 -24.23 -6.98
C GLY A 348 1.65 -25.48 -6.27
N TYR A 349 2.24 -25.83 -5.12
CA TYR A 349 1.71 -26.88 -4.24
C TYR A 349 0.31 -26.54 -3.72
N PHE A 350 0.10 -25.33 -3.19
CA PHE A 350 -1.20 -24.94 -2.64
C PHE A 350 -2.31 -24.93 -3.68
N PHE A 351 -2.01 -24.55 -4.93
CA PHE A 351 -2.95 -24.74 -6.03
C PHE A 351 -3.28 -26.22 -6.24
N TYR A 352 -2.26 -27.08 -6.31
CA TYR A 352 -2.47 -28.53 -6.45
C TYR A 352 -3.37 -29.09 -5.33
N ASP A 353 -3.05 -28.80 -4.06
CA ASP A 353 -3.80 -29.29 -2.90
C ASP A 353 -5.25 -28.77 -2.90
N LEU A 354 -5.46 -27.51 -3.29
CA LEU A 354 -6.80 -26.93 -3.45
C LEU A 354 -7.64 -27.70 -4.48
N PHE A 355 -7.08 -27.96 -5.67
CA PHE A 355 -7.80 -28.69 -6.72
C PHE A 355 -8.04 -30.17 -6.36
N ASP A 356 -7.06 -30.83 -5.73
CA ASP A 356 -7.20 -32.22 -5.27
C ASP A 356 -8.30 -32.35 -4.21
N LEU A 357 -8.36 -31.40 -3.27
CA LEU A 357 -9.37 -31.31 -2.21
C LEU A 357 -10.79 -31.09 -2.78
N ILE A 358 -10.96 -30.15 -3.71
CA ILE A 358 -12.26 -29.88 -4.36
C ILE A 358 -12.76 -31.13 -5.10
N GLY A 359 -11.86 -31.85 -5.78
CA GLY A 359 -12.20 -33.06 -6.55
C GLY A 359 -12.70 -34.24 -5.70
N HIS A 360 -12.21 -34.40 -4.47
CA HIS A 360 -12.45 -35.61 -3.66
C HIS A 360 -13.38 -35.39 -2.44
N GLU A 361 -13.35 -34.22 -1.78
CA GLU A 361 -14.09 -33.99 -0.52
C GLU A 361 -15.36 -33.13 -0.68
N LYS A 362 -15.73 -32.72 -1.91
CA LYS A 362 -16.99 -31.99 -2.26
C LYS A 362 -17.44 -30.98 -1.18
N MET A 363 -16.51 -30.11 -0.76
CA MET A 363 -16.75 -29.02 0.21
C MET A 363 -16.99 -29.43 1.67
N ARG A 364 -16.67 -30.65 2.12
CA ARG A 364 -16.90 -31.04 3.53
C ARG A 364 -15.97 -30.32 4.54
N GLU A 365 -14.82 -29.83 4.09
CA GLU A 365 -13.80 -29.15 4.90
C GLU A 365 -13.62 -27.67 4.48
N TRP A 366 -14.68 -26.87 4.60
CA TRP A 366 -14.69 -25.44 4.19
C TRP A 366 -13.60 -24.58 4.86
N GLU A 367 -13.22 -24.87 6.11
CA GLU A 367 -12.15 -24.16 6.84
C GLU A 367 -10.81 -24.25 6.10
N LEU A 368 -10.47 -25.43 5.59
CA LEU A 368 -9.25 -25.67 4.81
C LEU A 368 -9.32 -24.99 3.45
N LEU A 369 -10.47 -25.01 2.78
CA LEU A 369 -10.64 -24.32 1.48
C LEU A 369 -10.40 -22.81 1.60
N ILE A 370 -10.99 -22.17 2.62
CA ILE A 370 -10.81 -20.71 2.84
C ILE A 370 -9.34 -20.41 3.14
N HIS A 371 -8.66 -21.28 3.89
CA HIS A 371 -7.23 -21.16 4.13
C HIS A 371 -6.40 -21.21 2.86
N HIS A 372 -6.62 -22.22 2.00
CA HIS A 372 -5.90 -22.32 0.73
C HIS A 372 -6.15 -21.10 -0.16
N ILE A 373 -7.40 -20.66 -0.30
CA ILE A 373 -7.73 -19.47 -1.09
C ILE A 373 -7.01 -18.23 -0.51
N SER A 374 -6.98 -18.07 0.81
CA SER A 374 -6.33 -16.93 1.47
C SER A 374 -4.81 -16.90 1.25
N VAL A 375 -4.12 -18.04 1.44
CA VAL A 375 -2.66 -18.12 1.30
C VAL A 375 -2.25 -18.02 -0.17
N ILE A 376 -2.99 -18.65 -1.09
CA ILE A 376 -2.76 -18.53 -2.54
C ILE A 376 -2.88 -17.06 -2.96
N THR A 377 -3.92 -16.36 -2.51
CA THR A 377 -4.11 -14.94 -2.86
C THR A 377 -2.94 -14.09 -2.36
N ALA A 378 -2.54 -14.26 -1.09
CA ALA A 378 -1.43 -13.51 -0.51
C ALA A 378 -0.09 -13.81 -1.21
N PHE A 379 0.18 -15.09 -1.52
CA PHE A 379 1.43 -15.48 -2.15
C PHE A 379 1.48 -15.08 -3.62
N MET A 380 0.36 -15.11 -4.35
CA MET A 380 0.29 -14.62 -5.74
C MET A 380 0.60 -13.13 -5.82
N ILE A 381 0.14 -12.31 -4.87
CA ILE A 381 0.53 -10.90 -4.78
C ILE A 381 2.06 -10.80 -4.63
N SER A 382 2.65 -11.61 -3.74
CA SER A 382 4.09 -11.61 -3.50
C SER A 382 4.89 -12.05 -4.73
N VAL A 383 4.41 -13.06 -5.46
CA VAL A 383 5.04 -13.56 -6.69
C VAL A 383 4.98 -12.52 -7.82
N ILE A 384 3.81 -11.92 -8.05
CA ILE A 384 3.61 -10.96 -9.16
C ILE A 384 4.39 -9.67 -8.93
N THR A 385 4.45 -9.20 -7.67
CA THR A 385 5.08 -7.93 -7.34
C THR A 385 6.56 -8.06 -6.96
N SER A 386 7.06 -9.29 -6.76
CA SER A 386 8.36 -9.56 -6.14
C SER A 386 8.57 -8.85 -4.78
N ARG A 387 7.48 -8.42 -4.13
CA ARG A 387 7.47 -7.78 -2.81
C ARG A 387 6.84 -8.72 -1.79
N TYR A 388 6.92 -8.36 -0.52
CA TYR A 388 6.37 -9.12 0.60
C TYR A 388 7.00 -10.51 0.79
N GLN A 389 8.18 -10.75 0.22
CA GLN A 389 8.85 -12.05 0.27
C GLN A 389 9.20 -12.43 1.70
N GLY A 390 9.71 -11.49 2.51
CA GLY A 390 9.97 -11.73 3.93
C GLY A 390 8.72 -12.15 4.70
N PHE A 391 7.58 -11.51 4.44
CA PHE A 391 6.30 -11.90 5.07
C PHE A 391 5.84 -13.30 4.63
N ALA A 392 5.93 -13.61 3.33
CA ALA A 392 5.55 -14.92 2.80
C ALA A 392 6.46 -16.05 3.34
N VAL A 393 7.78 -15.86 3.34
CA VAL A 393 8.76 -16.81 3.91
C VAL A 393 8.55 -16.98 5.43
N CYS A 394 8.26 -15.90 6.17
CA CYS A 394 7.89 -15.97 7.58
C CYS A 394 6.66 -16.86 7.80
N SER A 395 5.63 -16.72 6.96
CA SER A 395 4.43 -17.55 7.09
C SER A 395 4.71 -19.04 6.88
N LEU A 396 5.68 -19.38 6.02
CA LEU A 396 6.08 -20.77 5.77
C LEU A 396 6.83 -21.41 6.95
N ILE A 397 7.27 -20.65 7.96
CA ILE A 397 7.80 -21.24 9.21
C ILE A 397 6.75 -22.13 9.89
N MET A 398 5.45 -21.86 9.68
CA MET A 398 4.36 -22.68 10.19
C MET A 398 4.36 -24.11 9.62
N GLU A 399 4.98 -24.33 8.45
CA GLU A 399 5.11 -25.65 7.84
C GLU A 399 6.01 -26.59 8.64
N VAL A 400 6.90 -26.07 9.48
CA VAL A 400 7.71 -26.89 10.40
C VAL A 400 6.80 -27.70 11.32
N ASN A 401 5.71 -27.11 11.79
CA ASN A 401 4.71 -27.82 12.57
C ASN A 401 3.91 -28.82 11.72
N SER A 402 3.62 -28.47 10.45
CA SER A 402 2.89 -29.34 9.52
C SER A 402 3.62 -30.67 9.29
N ILE A 403 4.96 -30.70 9.29
CA ILE A 403 5.75 -31.93 9.19
C ILE A 403 5.29 -32.96 10.24
N PHE A 404 5.30 -32.57 11.52
CA PHE A 404 4.90 -33.45 12.62
C PHE A 404 3.40 -33.78 12.58
N LEU A 405 2.57 -32.88 12.05
CA LEU A 405 1.14 -33.10 11.88
C LEU A 405 0.87 -34.19 10.83
N HIS A 406 1.51 -34.10 9.68
CA HIS A 406 1.36 -35.06 8.59
C HIS A 406 1.98 -36.42 8.95
N ILE A 407 3.14 -36.45 9.62
CA ILE A 407 3.71 -37.69 10.18
C ILE A 407 2.70 -38.34 11.14
N ARG A 408 2.14 -37.57 12.09
CA ARG A 408 1.13 -38.10 13.01
C ARG A 408 -0.06 -38.66 12.26
N ARG A 409 -0.59 -37.94 11.26
CA ARG A 409 -1.74 -38.37 10.46
C ARG A 409 -1.45 -39.66 9.69
N LEU A 410 -0.28 -39.78 9.07
CA LEU A 410 0.16 -41.02 8.39
C LEU A 410 0.23 -42.20 9.37
N MET A 411 0.84 -42.01 10.55
CA MET A 411 0.90 -43.04 11.58
C MET A 411 -0.50 -43.47 12.06
N ARG A 412 -1.47 -42.56 12.13
CA ARG A 412 -2.87 -42.90 12.45
C ARG A 412 -3.54 -43.71 11.35
N LEU A 413 -3.28 -43.40 10.09
CA LEU A 413 -3.81 -44.16 8.95
C LEU A 413 -3.22 -45.58 8.87
N GLU A 414 -2.06 -45.79 9.50
CA GLU A 414 -1.38 -47.08 9.62
C GLU A 414 -1.63 -47.77 10.97
N ASP A 415 -2.53 -47.24 11.79
CA ASP A 415 -2.87 -47.72 13.15
C ASP A 415 -1.66 -47.82 14.11
N GLN A 416 -0.61 -47.04 13.89
CA GLN A 416 0.62 -47.00 14.71
C GLN A 416 0.51 -46.08 15.95
N ASN A 417 -0.70 -45.87 16.45
CA ASN A 417 -1.04 -44.88 17.49
C ASN A 417 -0.42 -45.18 18.88
N LYS A 418 0.09 -46.39 19.08
CA LYS A 418 0.68 -46.84 20.35
C LYS A 418 2.21 -46.89 20.34
N SER A 419 2.84 -46.58 19.20
CA SER A 419 4.29 -46.65 19.07
C SER A 419 5.00 -45.54 19.85
N PHE A 420 6.23 -45.80 20.30
CA PHE A 420 7.07 -44.77 20.93
C PHE A 420 7.27 -43.55 20.01
N LEU A 421 7.50 -43.79 18.72
CA LEU A 421 7.64 -42.75 17.70
C LEU A 421 6.40 -41.85 17.60
N TYR A 422 5.20 -42.40 17.80
CA TYR A 422 3.96 -41.62 17.79
C TYR A 422 3.90 -40.65 18.97
N SER A 423 4.31 -41.11 20.16
CA SER A 423 4.37 -40.30 21.37
C SER A 423 5.43 -39.19 21.24
N LEU A 424 6.63 -39.54 20.78
CA LEU A 424 7.73 -38.60 20.55
C LEU A 424 7.35 -37.52 19.52
N ASN A 425 6.75 -37.93 18.40
CA ASN A 425 6.23 -36.99 17.40
C ASN A 425 5.14 -36.07 17.98
N GLY A 426 4.31 -36.57 18.91
CA GLY A 426 3.33 -35.76 19.64
C GLY A 426 3.97 -34.63 20.46
N VAL A 427 5.12 -34.89 21.10
CA VAL A 427 5.86 -33.87 21.85
C VAL A 427 6.39 -32.79 20.90
N PHE A 428 7.05 -33.18 19.81
CA PHE A 428 7.56 -32.23 18.82
C PHE A 428 6.44 -31.42 18.15
N LEU A 429 5.30 -32.06 17.86
CA LEU A 429 4.11 -31.40 17.35
C LEU A 429 3.61 -30.30 18.31
N LEU A 430 3.64 -30.54 19.62
CA LEU A 430 3.20 -29.58 20.63
C LEU A 430 4.17 -28.40 20.76
N ILE A 431 5.48 -28.68 20.81
CA ILE A 431 6.53 -27.66 20.87
C ILE A 431 6.44 -26.74 19.64
N THR A 432 6.42 -27.33 18.45
CA THR A 432 6.36 -26.57 17.19
C THR A 432 5.04 -25.85 17.00
N LEU A 433 3.92 -26.35 17.56
CA LEU A 433 2.64 -25.63 17.52
C LEU A 433 2.74 -24.30 18.27
N ILE A 434 3.39 -24.30 19.44
CA ILE A 434 3.55 -23.09 20.25
C ILE A 434 4.47 -22.11 19.52
N PHE A 435 5.68 -22.52 19.15
CA PHE A 435 6.67 -21.60 18.60
C PHE A 435 6.43 -21.24 17.13
N CYS A 436 6.28 -22.24 16.27
CA CYS A 436 6.21 -22.02 14.82
C CYS A 436 4.84 -21.53 14.36
N ARG A 437 3.76 -21.83 15.08
CA ARG A 437 2.40 -21.38 14.73
C ARG A 437 1.92 -20.24 15.62
N ILE A 438 1.76 -20.44 16.93
CA ILE A 438 1.13 -19.42 17.80
C ILE A 438 2.01 -18.17 17.95
N CYS A 439 3.26 -18.33 18.37
CA CYS A 439 4.17 -17.20 18.56
C CYS A 439 4.46 -16.49 17.23
N MET A 440 4.73 -17.24 16.16
CA MET A 440 4.96 -16.67 14.83
C MET A 440 3.75 -15.89 14.31
N SER A 441 2.54 -16.47 14.40
CA SER A 441 1.32 -15.77 13.98
C SER A 441 1.09 -14.49 14.77
N GLY A 442 1.31 -14.53 16.09
CA GLY A 442 1.20 -13.35 16.95
C GLY A 442 2.21 -12.26 16.57
N TRP A 443 3.45 -12.65 16.28
CA TRP A 443 4.49 -11.72 15.81
C TRP A 443 4.13 -11.09 14.45
N MET A 444 3.69 -11.90 13.49
CA MET A 444 3.27 -11.44 12.16
C MET A 444 2.06 -10.50 12.23
N ILE A 445 1.05 -10.82 13.07
CA ILE A 445 -0.09 -9.93 13.31
C ILE A 445 0.38 -8.60 13.89
N ARG A 446 1.22 -8.64 14.93
CA ARG A 446 1.78 -7.41 15.52
C ARG A 446 2.51 -6.58 14.45
N TRP A 447 3.34 -7.21 13.63
CA TRP A 447 4.06 -6.50 12.58
C TRP A 447 3.11 -5.84 11.58
N LEU A 448 2.05 -6.55 11.16
CA LEU A 448 1.04 -6.01 10.24
C LEU A 448 0.29 -4.81 10.86
N LEU A 449 -0.07 -4.91 12.14
CA LEU A 449 -0.76 -3.84 12.87
C LEU A 449 0.13 -2.62 13.11
N VAL A 450 1.44 -2.79 13.30
CA VAL A 450 2.38 -1.67 13.46
C VAL A 450 2.63 -0.98 12.12
N ASN A 451 2.75 -1.76 11.03
CA ASN A 451 3.12 -1.26 9.71
C ASN A 451 1.92 -0.95 8.80
N TYR A 452 0.68 -0.93 9.32
CA TYR A 452 -0.52 -0.78 8.50
C TYR A 452 -0.53 0.50 7.65
N ARG A 453 0.07 1.60 8.14
CA ARG A 453 0.17 2.86 7.39
C ARG A 453 1.18 2.80 6.25
N SER A 454 2.14 1.89 6.33
CA SER A 454 3.18 1.69 5.33
C SER A 454 2.76 0.70 4.25
N LEU A 455 1.54 0.16 4.31
CA LEU A 455 1.04 -0.85 3.38
C LEU A 455 -0.12 -0.28 2.56
N PRO A 456 -0.18 -0.53 1.24
CA PRO A 456 -1.37 -0.23 0.47
C PRO A 456 -2.58 -0.94 1.06
N PHE A 457 -3.71 -0.22 1.14
CA PHE A 457 -4.91 -0.67 1.87
C PHE A 457 -5.34 -2.10 1.50
N LEU A 458 -5.37 -2.43 0.19
CA LEU A 458 -5.78 -3.75 -0.27
C LEU A 458 -4.81 -4.86 0.21
N HIS A 459 -3.49 -4.63 0.15
CA HIS A 459 -2.50 -5.60 0.62
C HIS A 459 -2.60 -5.81 2.14
N TYR A 460 -2.85 -4.73 2.89
CA TYR A 460 -3.09 -4.81 4.32
C TYR A 460 -4.34 -5.65 4.66
N VAL A 461 -5.46 -5.42 3.96
CA VAL A 461 -6.70 -6.17 4.17
C VAL A 461 -6.52 -7.66 3.87
N VAL A 462 -5.88 -7.99 2.74
CA VAL A 462 -5.59 -9.40 2.38
C VAL A 462 -4.69 -10.05 3.43
N GLY A 463 -3.62 -9.36 3.86
CA GLY A 463 -2.72 -9.85 4.91
C GLY A 463 -3.44 -10.08 6.23
N LEU A 464 -4.25 -9.13 6.68
CA LEU A 464 -5.00 -9.23 7.94
C LEU A 464 -6.01 -10.38 7.88
N PHE A 465 -6.75 -10.50 6.77
CA PHE A 465 -7.68 -11.60 6.55
C PHE A 465 -6.98 -12.96 6.61
N GLY A 466 -5.84 -13.10 5.91
CA GLY A 466 -5.03 -14.32 5.96
C GLY A 466 -4.60 -14.67 7.39
N MET A 467 -4.12 -13.68 8.17
CA MET A 467 -3.72 -13.90 9.57
C MET A 467 -4.89 -14.32 10.48
N VAL A 468 -6.08 -13.77 10.26
CA VAL A 468 -7.30 -14.20 10.99
C VAL A 468 -7.63 -15.65 10.67
N VAL A 469 -7.63 -16.04 9.38
CA VAL A 469 -7.89 -17.42 8.95
C VAL A 469 -6.88 -18.39 9.56
N ILE A 470 -5.59 -18.07 9.50
CA ILE A 470 -4.52 -18.88 10.12
C ILE A 470 -4.72 -19.01 11.63
N THR A 471 -5.11 -17.93 12.32
CA THR A 471 -5.34 -17.94 13.77
C THR A 471 -6.50 -18.86 14.14
N VAL A 472 -7.62 -18.79 13.42
CA VAL A 472 -8.78 -19.68 13.63
C VAL A 472 -8.38 -21.14 13.41
N ASN A 473 -7.63 -21.43 12.34
CA ASN A 473 -7.15 -22.79 12.06
C ASN A 473 -6.21 -23.31 13.16
N ASN A 474 -5.31 -22.47 13.67
CA ASN A 474 -4.39 -22.85 14.75
C ASN A 474 -5.15 -23.14 16.06
N ILE A 475 -6.18 -22.36 16.39
CA ILE A 475 -7.05 -22.61 17.56
C ILE A 475 -7.80 -23.94 17.39
N GLY A 476 -8.41 -24.16 16.22
CA GLY A 476 -9.11 -25.41 15.92
C GLY A 476 -8.20 -26.64 15.99
N LEU A 477 -6.97 -26.53 15.49
CA LEU A 477 -5.96 -27.59 15.60
C LEU A 477 -5.57 -27.86 17.06
N MET A 478 -5.30 -26.80 17.84
CA MET A 478 -4.96 -26.92 19.26
C MET A 478 -6.07 -27.62 20.04
N TYR A 479 -7.32 -27.25 19.81
CA TYR A 479 -8.48 -27.90 20.42
C TYR A 479 -8.54 -29.39 20.08
N ARG A 480 -8.39 -29.76 18.80
CA ARG A 480 -8.42 -31.18 18.35
C ARG A 480 -7.30 -31.99 19.00
N LEU A 481 -6.10 -31.43 19.11
CA LEU A 481 -4.96 -32.09 19.77
C LEU A 481 -5.21 -32.27 21.27
N TRP A 482 -5.67 -31.21 21.94
CA TRP A 482 -5.99 -31.24 23.36
C TRP A 482 -7.03 -32.32 23.70
N VAL A 483 -8.12 -32.38 22.94
CA VAL A 483 -9.16 -33.41 23.11
C VAL A 483 -8.59 -34.81 22.86
N SER A 484 -7.71 -34.98 21.87
CA SER A 484 -7.09 -36.29 21.59
C SER A 484 -6.19 -36.77 22.73
N GLU A 485 -5.43 -35.86 23.34
CA GLU A 485 -4.54 -36.19 24.47
C GLU A 485 -5.33 -36.48 25.75
N LEU A 486 -6.41 -35.74 26.02
CA LEU A 486 -7.30 -36.03 27.15
C LEU A 486 -7.96 -37.41 27.03
N LYS A 487 -8.43 -37.77 25.83
CA LYS A 487 -9.02 -39.09 25.57
C LYS A 487 -8.00 -40.21 25.75
N ASN A 488 -6.75 -40.00 25.31
CA ASN A 488 -5.68 -40.98 25.51
C ASN A 488 -5.32 -41.15 27.00
N LYS A 489 -5.30 -40.06 27.79
CA LYS A 489 -5.06 -40.14 29.24
C LYS A 489 -6.17 -40.88 29.99
N LYS A 490 -7.44 -40.66 29.65
CA LYS A 490 -8.57 -41.40 30.23
C LYS A 490 -8.51 -42.90 29.89
N ALA A 491 -8.25 -43.25 28.63
CA ALA A 491 -8.10 -44.66 28.22
C ALA A 491 -6.94 -45.38 28.93
N HIS A 492 -5.87 -44.67 29.30
CA HIS A 492 -4.76 -45.24 30.08
C HIS A 492 -5.08 -45.38 31.58
N SER A 493 -5.97 -44.54 32.10
CA SER A 493 -6.46 -44.60 33.49
C SER A 493 -7.46 -45.75 33.66
N ASP A 494 -8.37 -45.93 32.71
CA ASP A 494 -9.44 -46.94 32.77
C ASP A 494 -8.92 -48.36 32.45
N GLY A 495 -7.76 -48.49 31.79
CA GLY A 495 -7.09 -49.77 31.54
C GLY A 495 -6.16 -50.25 32.66
N LYS A 496 -6.11 -49.53 33.79
CA LYS A 496 -5.33 -49.87 35.00
C LYS A 496 -6.22 -50.21 36.20
N MET A 497 -7.53 -50.39 36.01
CA MET A 497 -8.45 -50.90 37.04
C MET A 497 -8.72 -52.39 36.87
#